data_AF-A0A1S1MCJ2-F1
#
_entry.id   AF-A0A1S1MCJ2-F1
#
_cell.length_a   1.000
_cell.length_b   1.000
_cell.length_c   1.000
_cell.angle_alpha   90.00
_cell.angle_beta   90.00
_cell.angle_gamma   90.00
#
_symmetry.space_group_name_H-M   'P 1'
#
loop_
_entity.id
_entity.type
_entity.pdbx_description
1 polymer ?
#
loop_
_entity_poly.entity_id
_entity_poly.type
_entity_poly.pdbx_seq_one_letter_code
_entity_poly.pdbx_strand_id
1 'polypeptide(L)'
;MTQDYGLKNELIEKYSEMAYEERKFVLDSIALHKPKKILEVGIAAGANSALILNFLKQQDMLESTQLFSCDYNETYYRDLFGWNLSADESIQKQRHR
;
A
#
# COMPACT_ATOMS: atom_id res chain seq x y z
N MET A 1 12.76 -23.09 0.47
CA MET A 1 11.76 -22.34 1.27
C MET A 1 11.67 -20.96 0.66
N THR A 2 10.54 -20.60 0.05
CA THR A 2 10.34 -19.26 -0.51
C THR A 2 10.21 -18.30 0.67
N GLN A 3 11.11 -17.32 0.78
CA GLN A 3 11.03 -16.31 1.83
C GLN A 3 9.73 -15.52 1.65
N ASP A 4 8.93 -15.43 2.71
CA ASP A 4 7.73 -14.61 2.73
C ASP A 4 8.13 -13.16 3.00
N TYR A 5 8.33 -12.40 1.93
CA TYR A 5 8.77 -11.00 1.94
C TYR A 5 7.72 -10.02 2.51
N GLY A 6 6.83 -10.49 3.37
CA GLY A 6 5.66 -9.76 3.86
C GLY A 6 4.44 -9.91 2.94
N LEU A 7 4.43 -10.88 2.03
CA LEU A 7 3.30 -11.12 1.12
C LEU A 7 2.04 -11.54 1.87
N LYS A 8 2.18 -12.21 3.04
CA LYS A 8 1.07 -12.60 3.92
C LYS A 8 0.98 -11.77 5.21
N ASN A 9 1.59 -10.59 5.23
CA ASN A 9 1.53 -9.72 6.40
C ASN A 9 0.13 -9.09 6.52
N GLU A 10 -0.50 -9.19 7.69
CA GLU A 10 -1.86 -8.70 7.95
C GLU A 10 -2.04 -7.20 7.67
N LEU A 11 -1.02 -6.37 7.95
CA LEU A 11 -1.08 -4.93 7.66
C LEU A 11 -0.99 -4.67 6.15
N ILE A 12 -0.14 -5.42 5.45
CA ILE A 12 -0.07 -5.33 3.99
C ILE A 12 -1.41 -5.77 3.39
N GLU A 13 -2.02 -6.85 3.85
CA GLU A 13 -3.33 -7.30 3.37
C GLU A 13 -4.44 -6.30 3.67
N LYS A 14 -4.40 -5.64 4.84
CA LYS A 14 -5.40 -4.65 5.23
C LYS A 14 -5.32 -3.35 4.40
N TYR A 15 -4.12 -2.90 4.08
CA TYR A 15 -3.89 -1.59 3.46
C TYR A 15 -3.53 -1.66 1.97
N SER A 16 -3.30 -2.85 1.43
CA SER A 16 -3.07 -3.04 -0.01
C SER A 16 -4.40 -3.24 -0.72
N GLU A 17 -4.62 -2.45 -1.76
CA GLU A 17 -5.71 -2.68 -2.71
C GLU A 17 -5.38 -3.81 -3.71
N MET A 18 -4.21 -4.46 -3.58
CA MET A 18 -3.76 -5.54 -4.44
C MET A 18 -4.01 -6.92 -3.83
N ALA A 19 -4.45 -7.85 -4.67
CA ALA A 19 -4.50 -9.26 -4.36
C ALA A 19 -3.10 -9.84 -4.10
N TYR A 20 -3.05 -11.02 -3.48
CA TYR A 20 -1.78 -11.71 -3.17
C TYR A 20 -0.92 -11.90 -4.43
N GLU A 21 -1.51 -12.36 -5.53
CA GLU A 21 -0.79 -12.64 -6.78
C GLU A 21 -0.22 -11.38 -7.44
N GLU A 22 -0.91 -10.24 -7.30
CA GLU A 22 -0.43 -8.95 -7.81
C GLU A 22 0.77 -8.45 -7.00
N ARG A 23 0.69 -8.55 -5.67
CA ARG A 23 1.83 -8.27 -4.78
C ARG A 23 3.02 -9.17 -5.10
N LYS A 24 2.77 -10.46 -5.33
CA LYS A 24 3.79 -11.44 -5.70
C LYS A 24 4.42 -11.09 -7.05
N PHE A 25 3.62 -10.75 -8.05
CA PHE A 25 4.10 -10.33 -9.37
C PHE A 25 5.07 -9.15 -9.31
N VAL A 26 4.78 -8.14 -8.48
CA VAL A 26 5.68 -6.99 -8.26
C VAL A 26 7.04 -7.45 -7.72
N LEU A 27 7.04 -8.25 -6.66
CA LEU A 27 8.29 -8.71 -6.04
C LEU A 27 9.11 -9.62 -6.97
N ASP A 28 8.44 -10.52 -7.68
CA ASP A 28 9.07 -11.39 -8.68
C ASP A 28 9.71 -10.56 -9.82
N SER A 29 9.04 -9.49 -10.24
CA SER A 29 9.57 -8.57 -11.27
C SER A 29 10.82 -7.83 -10.80
N ILE A 30 10.84 -7.35 -9.55
CA ILE A 30 12.01 -6.69 -8.96
C ILE A 30 13.15 -7.71 -8.81
N ALA A 31 12.86 -8.93 -8.34
CA ALA A 31 13.84 -10.00 -8.20
C ALA A 31 14.50 -10.37 -9.54
N LEU A 32 13.69 -10.48 -10.60
CA LEU A 32 14.13 -10.86 -11.94
C LEU A 32 14.98 -9.77 -12.59
N HIS A 33 14.54 -8.51 -12.51
CA HIS A 33 15.15 -7.43 -13.27
C HIS A 33 16.18 -6.61 -12.51
N LYS A 34 16.20 -6.67 -11.17
CA LYS A 34 17.09 -5.89 -10.29
C LYS A 34 17.18 -4.42 -10.72
N PRO A 35 16.04 -3.71 -10.82
CA PRO A 35 16.01 -2.36 -11.37
C PRO A 35 16.79 -1.39 -10.48
N LYS A 36 17.49 -0.42 -11.09
CA LYS A 36 18.13 0.68 -10.34
C LYS A 36 17.13 1.71 -9.81
N LYS A 37 15.96 1.80 -10.45
CA LYS A 37 14.91 2.78 -10.16
C LYS A 37 13.54 2.13 -10.31
N ILE A 38 12.67 2.39 -9.37
CA ILE A 38 11.27 1.97 -9.36
C ILE A 38 10.43 3.23 -9.24
N LEU A 39 9.40 3.36 -10.08
CA LEU A 39 8.39 4.40 -9.98
C LEU A 39 7.05 3.75 -9.62
N GLU A 40 6.44 4.21 -8.55
CA GLU A 40 5.08 3.88 -8.13
C GLU A 40 4.18 5.10 -8.36
N VAL A 41 3.07 4.89 -9.07
CA VAL A 41 2.04 5.91 -9.32
C VAL A 41 0.74 5.41 -8.72
N GLY A 42 0.18 6.18 -7.79
CA GLY A 42 -0.96 5.77 -6.98
C GLY A 42 -0.50 4.90 -5.80
N ILE A 43 -0.32 5.53 -4.65
CA ILE A 43 0.22 4.93 -3.43
C ILE A 43 -0.90 4.37 -2.55
N ALA A 44 -2.10 4.97 -2.64
CA ALA A 44 -3.21 4.67 -1.74
C ALA A 44 -2.77 4.80 -0.26
N ALA A 45 -2.80 3.72 0.52
CA ALA A 45 -2.35 3.70 1.91
C ALA A 45 -0.86 3.36 2.11
N GLY A 46 -0.08 3.19 1.03
CA GLY A 46 1.37 2.95 1.09
C GLY A 46 1.80 1.50 1.37
N ALA A 47 0.86 0.56 1.36
CA ALA A 47 1.17 -0.86 1.59
C ALA A 47 2.15 -1.43 0.55
N ASN A 48 2.01 -1.04 -0.72
CA ASN A 48 2.90 -1.50 -1.77
C ASN A 48 4.31 -0.91 -1.64
N SER A 49 4.43 0.39 -1.33
CA SER A 49 5.72 1.02 -1.03
C SER A 49 6.42 0.31 0.13
N ALA A 50 5.70 0.01 1.22
CA ALA A 50 6.23 -0.73 2.37
C ALA A 50 6.70 -2.15 2.00
N LEU A 51 5.90 -2.85 1.18
CA LEU A 51 6.24 -4.18 0.68
C LEU A 51 7.53 -4.16 -0.16
N ILE A 52 7.65 -3.21 -1.09
CA ILE A 52 8.84 -3.04 -1.95
C ILE A 52 10.06 -2.70 -1.09
N LEU A 53 9.96 -1.75 -0.17
CA LEU A 53 11.09 -1.36 0.69
C LEU A 53 11.55 -2.52 1.60
N ASN A 54 10.63 -3.31 2.15
CA ASN A 54 10.97 -4.50 2.90
C ASN A 54 11.67 -5.55 2.03
N PHE A 55 11.17 -5.78 0.81
CA PHE A 55 11.81 -6.69 -0.14
C PHE A 55 13.24 -6.24 -0.47
N LEU A 56 13.43 -4.96 -0.84
CA LEU A 56 14.75 -4.41 -1.15
C LEU A 56 15.71 -4.52 0.03
N LYS A 57 15.22 -4.30 1.26
CA LYS A 57 16.02 -4.50 2.48
C LYS A 57 16.48 -5.95 2.63
N GLN A 58 15.56 -6.90 2.47
CA GLN A 58 15.87 -8.33 2.64
C GLN A 58 16.78 -8.88 1.52
N GLN A 59 16.81 -8.22 0.36
CA GLN A 59 17.68 -8.57 -0.76
C GLN A 59 18.98 -7.75 -0.81
N ASP A 60 19.27 -6.93 0.21
CA ASP A 60 20.44 -6.05 0.26
C ASP A 60 20.55 -5.09 -0.95
N MET A 61 19.39 -4.55 -1.37
CA MET A 61 19.25 -3.71 -2.57
C MET A 61 18.97 -2.23 -2.25
N LEU A 62 18.79 -1.85 -0.97
CA LEU A 62 18.44 -0.47 -0.57
C LEU A 62 19.46 0.57 -1.06
N GLU A 63 20.74 0.23 -1.12
CA GLU A 63 21.80 1.15 -1.58
C GLU A 63 21.89 1.26 -3.10
N SER A 64 21.38 0.26 -3.83
CA SER A 64 21.51 0.17 -5.30
C SER A 64 20.22 0.49 -6.06
N THR A 65 19.09 0.55 -5.35
CA THR A 65 17.75 0.72 -5.92
C THR A 65 17.03 1.89 -5.26
N GLN A 66 16.54 2.82 -6.08
CA GLN A 66 15.75 3.96 -5.62
C GLN A 66 14.26 3.71 -5.90
N LEU A 67 13.42 3.90 -4.89
CA LEU A 67 11.97 3.93 -5.03
C LEU A 67 11.48 5.38 -5.03
N PHE A 68 10.80 5.77 -6.11
CA PHE A 68 10.06 7.01 -6.22
C PHE A 68 8.58 6.68 -6.18
N SER A 69 7.86 7.25 -5.23
CA SER A 69 6.42 7.04 -5.09
C SER A 69 5.71 8.39 -5.17
N CYS A 70 4.71 8.49 -6.03
CA CYS A 70 3.84 9.67 -6.10
C CYS A 70 2.36 9.27 -6.13
N ASP A 71 1.54 10.07 -5.47
CA ASP A 71 0.09 10.03 -5.57
C ASP A 71 -0.40 11.40 -6.00
N TYR A 72 -1.51 11.42 -6.74
CA TYR A 72 -2.17 12.67 -7.10
C TYR A 72 -2.92 13.26 -5.91
N ASN A 73 -3.50 12.39 -5.08
CA ASN A 73 -4.28 12.81 -3.93
C ASN A 73 -3.43 12.74 -2.65
N GLU A 74 -3.41 13.83 -1.88
CA GLU A 74 -2.76 13.85 -0.57
C GLU A 74 -3.52 13.01 0.46
N THR A 75 -4.82 12.77 0.22
CA THR A 75 -5.69 12.03 1.15
C THR A 75 -6.01 10.64 0.61
N TYR A 76 -5.91 9.64 1.48
CA TYR A 76 -6.39 8.30 1.17
C TYR A 76 -7.92 8.32 1.05
N TYR A 77 -8.46 7.82 -0.07
CA TYR A 77 -9.88 7.96 -0.38
C TYR A 77 -10.82 7.35 0.69
N ARG A 78 -10.37 6.34 1.44
CA ARG A 78 -11.17 5.74 2.52
C ARG A 78 -11.33 6.67 3.73
N ASP A 79 -10.44 7.64 3.88
CA ASP A 79 -10.51 8.65 4.95
C ASP A 79 -11.54 9.75 4.60
N LEU A 80 -11.76 10.02 3.31
CA LEU A 80 -12.71 11.03 2.83
C LEU A 80 -14.17 10.63 3.07
N PHE A 81 -14.48 9.34 3.01
CA PHE A 81 -15.84 8.82 3.09
C PHE A 81 -16.18 8.22 4.45
N GLY A 82 -15.46 8.64 5.51
CA GLY A 82 -15.63 8.22 6.90
C GLY A 82 -16.60 7.05 7.04
N TRP A 83 -16.08 5.83 7.04
CA TRP A 83 -16.84 4.58 7.21
C TRP A 83 -17.55 4.48 8.59
N ASN A 84 -17.98 5.61 9.15
CA ASN A 84 -18.86 5.84 10.29
C ASN A 84 -20.26 6.30 9.84
N LEU A 85 -20.77 5.83 8.69
CA LEU A 85 -22.21 5.94 8.39
C LEU A 85 -23.09 4.98 9.22
N SER A 86 -22.54 4.36 10.27
CA SER A 86 -23.30 3.50 11.20
C SER A 86 -23.17 3.89 12.68
N ALA A 87 -22.71 5.09 13.01
CA ALA A 87 -22.70 5.56 14.39
C ALA A 87 -22.97 7.07 14.46
N ASP A 88 -24.24 7.46 14.30
CA ASP A 88 -24.93 8.41 15.19
C ASP A 88 -26.25 8.91 14.57
N GLU A 89 -27.36 8.23 14.85
CA GLU A 89 -28.71 8.70 14.49
C GLU A 89 -29.15 9.95 15.28
N SER A 90 -28.39 10.40 16.29
CA SER A 90 -28.78 11.54 17.14
C SER A 90 -28.53 12.92 16.51
N ILE A 91 -27.70 13.01 15.45
CA ILE A 91 -27.33 14.30 14.82
C ILE A 91 -28.33 14.73 13.73
N GLN A 92 -29.25 13.85 13.29
CA GLN A 92 -30.25 14.20 12.27
C GLN A 92 -31.42 15.06 12.78
N LYS A 93 -31.61 15.23 14.10
CA LYS A 93 -32.77 15.93 14.67
C LYS A 93 -32.61 17.42 14.98
N GLN A 94 -31.44 18.03 14.78
CA GLN A 94 -31.23 19.46 15.12
C GLN A 94 -31.14 20.42 13.93
N ARG A 95 -31.40 19.98 12.69
CA ARG A 95 -31.35 20.85 11.50
C ARG A 95 -32.70 21.29 10.94
N HIS A 96 -33.80 21.07 11.66
CA HIS A 96 -35.15 21.50 11.24
C HIS A 96 -35.97 22.14 12.37
N ARG A 97 -35.38 23.07 13.13
CA ARG A 97 -36.11 24.14 13.83
C ARG A 97 -35.25 25.40 13.91
#